data_AF-A0A227J891-F1
#
_entry.id   AF-A0A227J891-F1
#
_cell.length_a   1.000
_cell.length_b   1.000
_cell.length_c   1.000
_cell.angle_alpha   90.00
_cell.angle_beta   90.00
_cell.angle_gamma   90.00
#
_symmetry.space_group_name_H-M   'P 1'
#
loop_
_entity.id
_entity.type
_entity.pdbx_description
1 polymer ?
#
loop_
_entity_poly.entity_id
_entity_poly.type
_entity_poly.pdbx_seq_one_letter_code
_entity_poly.pdbx_strand_id
1 'polypeptide(L)'
;MITLSRVVTQCLQAVDPENAPTYQLNGMKFRAHWRKKLNEWEAKAKPLNGKQVVGYHSTYRYLFDWLGMVQVADLEPKPGVSPTTSHLQSLTKLDASSFDVIVYSSHQDQRPAMWLQQRTNKPVVQLPLTVSKEQN
;
A
#
# COMPACT_ATOMS: atom_id res chain seq x y z
N MET A 1 2.50 -13.42 -6.57
CA MET A 1 2.51 -14.34 -5.41
C MET A 1 2.33 -15.83 -5.75
N ILE A 2 1.33 -16.23 -6.54
CA ILE A 2 1.12 -17.66 -6.87
C ILE A 2 2.32 -18.29 -7.59
N THR A 3 2.85 -17.62 -8.62
CA THR A 3 4.05 -18.08 -9.34
C THR A 3 5.26 -18.20 -8.43
N LEU A 4 5.50 -17.18 -7.60
CA LEU A 4 6.59 -17.19 -6.61
C LEU A 4 6.46 -18.37 -5.63
N SER A 5 5.26 -18.64 -5.12
CA SER A 5 5.04 -19.82 -4.25
C SER A 5 5.40 -21.14 -4.94
N ARG A 6 5.11 -21.30 -6.25
CA ARG A 6 5.49 -22.51 -6.98
C ARG A 6 7.00 -22.66 -7.07
N VAL A 7 7.68 -21.58 -7.47
CA VAL A 7 9.14 -21.57 -7.60
C VAL A 7 9.81 -21.83 -6.24
N VAL A 8 9.36 -21.17 -5.17
CA VAL A 8 9.89 -21.39 -3.82
C VAL A 8 9.68 -22.84 -3.37
N THR A 9 8.48 -23.42 -3.60
CA THR A 9 8.24 -24.84 -3.29
C THR A 9 9.21 -25.75 -4.04
N GLN A 10 9.44 -25.52 -5.34
CA GLN A 10 10.38 -26.31 -6.15
C GLN A 10 11.82 -26.17 -5.65
N CYS A 11 12.27 -24.96 -5.35
CA CYS A 11 13.60 -24.73 -4.80
C CYS A 11 13.79 -25.47 -3.47
N LEU A 12 12.81 -25.40 -2.56
CA LEU A 12 12.87 -26.09 -1.27
C LEU A 12 12.95 -27.62 -1.42
N GLN A 13 12.18 -28.20 -2.35
CA GLN A 13 12.23 -29.63 -2.65
C GLN A 13 13.60 -30.07 -3.22
N ALA A 14 14.26 -29.20 -3.98
CA ALA A 14 15.56 -29.51 -4.56
C ALA A 14 16.69 -29.46 -3.52
N VAL A 15 16.64 -28.53 -2.57
CA VAL A 15 17.69 -28.37 -1.54
C VAL A 15 17.47 -29.25 -0.30
N ASP A 16 16.24 -29.66 -0.03
CA ASP A 16 15.88 -30.58 1.05
C ASP A 16 14.84 -31.61 0.57
N PRO A 17 15.29 -32.69 -0.10
CA PRO A 17 14.42 -33.70 -0.68
C PRO A 17 13.65 -34.53 0.34
N GLU A 18 14.19 -34.73 1.54
CA GLU A 18 13.54 -35.52 2.60
C GLU A 18 12.22 -34.86 3.05
N ASN A 19 12.18 -33.52 3.08
CA ASN A 19 11.00 -32.75 3.43
C ASN A 19 10.12 -32.35 2.21
N ALA A 20 10.42 -32.85 1.01
CA ALA A 20 9.73 -32.45 -0.21
C ALA A 20 8.20 -32.59 -0.19
N PRO A 21 7.60 -33.67 0.40
CA PRO A 21 6.15 -33.78 0.53
C PRO A 21 5.53 -32.67 1.40
N THR A 22 6.24 -32.27 2.47
CA THR A 22 5.80 -31.20 3.38
C THR A 22 5.79 -29.85 2.66
N TYR A 23 6.83 -29.52 1.90
CA TYR A 23 6.87 -28.28 1.12
C TYR A 23 5.80 -28.23 0.04
N GLN A 24 5.52 -29.37 -0.62
CA GLN A 24 4.44 -29.47 -1.59
C GLN A 24 3.10 -29.11 -0.95
N LEU A 25 2.78 -29.76 0.18
CA LEU A 25 1.53 -29.57 0.90
C LEU A 25 1.38 -28.11 1.37
N ASN A 26 2.42 -27.54 1.97
CA ASN A 26 2.38 -26.16 2.47
C ASN A 26 2.26 -25.15 1.32
N GLY A 27 2.97 -25.36 0.21
CA GLY A 27 2.83 -24.55 -0.99
C GLY A 27 1.41 -24.59 -1.56
N MET A 28 0.80 -25.78 -1.61
CA MET A 28 -0.60 -25.93 -2.04
C MET A 28 -1.57 -25.19 -1.11
N LYS A 29 -1.43 -25.37 0.21
CA LYS A 29 -2.24 -24.67 1.23
C LYS A 29 -2.12 -23.15 1.10
N PHE A 30 -0.91 -22.62 0.98
CA PHE A 30 -0.67 -21.20 0.80
C PHE A 30 -1.38 -20.66 -0.44
N ARG A 31 -1.22 -21.31 -1.60
CA ARG A 31 -1.85 -20.86 -2.85
C ARG A 31 -3.37 -20.90 -2.80
N ALA A 32 -3.94 -21.92 -2.16
CA ALA A 32 -5.39 -22.02 -1.96
C ALA A 32 -5.90 -20.87 -1.06
N HIS A 33 -5.22 -20.62 0.06
CA HIS A 33 -5.57 -19.51 0.96
C HIS A 33 -5.42 -18.15 0.28
N TRP A 34 -4.32 -17.94 -0.45
CA TRP A 34 -4.05 -16.69 -1.17
C TRP A 34 -5.14 -16.38 -2.20
N ARG A 35 -5.57 -17.37 -3.00
CA ARG A 35 -6.67 -17.20 -3.96
C ARG A 35 -7.98 -16.82 -3.28
N LYS A 36 -8.32 -17.47 -2.17
CA LYS A 36 -9.52 -17.13 -1.39
C LYS A 36 -9.44 -15.67 -0.91
N LYS A 37 -8.32 -15.26 -0.34
CA LYS A 37 -8.11 -13.89 0.14
C LYS A 37 -8.11 -12.86 -0.97
N LEU A 38 -7.55 -13.18 -2.13
CA LEU A 38 -7.57 -12.29 -3.28
C LEU A 38 -9.01 -11.98 -3.70
N ASN A 39 -9.88 -12.98 -3.81
CA ASN A 39 -11.30 -12.77 -4.12
C ASN A 39 -12.00 -11.88 -3.06
N GLU A 40 -11.73 -12.12 -1.77
CA GLU A 40 -12.26 -11.32 -0.68
C GLU A 40 -11.79 -9.86 -0.76
N TRP A 41 -10.52 -9.63 -1.05
CA TRP A 41 -9.93 -8.30 -1.15
C TRP A 41 -10.39 -7.56 -2.41
N GLU A 42 -10.50 -8.23 -3.56
CA GLU A 42 -11.02 -7.64 -4.81
C GLU A 42 -12.45 -7.15 -4.63
N ALA A 43 -13.31 -7.91 -3.95
CA ALA A 43 -14.67 -7.47 -3.64
C ALA A 43 -14.69 -6.20 -2.79
N LYS A 44 -13.78 -6.10 -1.81
CA LYS A 44 -13.63 -4.91 -0.95
C LYS A 44 -12.97 -3.72 -1.66
N ALA A 45 -12.17 -3.98 -2.69
CA ALA A 45 -11.46 -2.97 -3.47
C ALA A 45 -12.38 -2.22 -4.44
N LYS A 46 -13.46 -2.84 -4.92
CA LYS A 46 -14.42 -2.26 -5.87
C LYS A 46 -14.80 -0.78 -5.60
N PRO A 47 -15.23 -0.37 -4.39
CA PRO A 47 -15.61 1.02 -4.11
C PRO A 47 -14.43 2.01 -4.09
N LEU A 48 -13.19 1.53 -4.13
CA LEU A 48 -11.98 2.37 -4.15
C LEU A 48 -11.53 2.71 -5.57
N ASN A 49 -12.02 2.00 -6.59
CA ASN A 49 -11.65 2.26 -7.97
C ASN A 49 -12.04 3.70 -8.38
N GLY A 50 -11.09 4.41 -8.99
CA GLY A 50 -11.23 5.81 -9.41
C GLY A 50 -11.03 6.83 -8.29
N LYS A 51 -10.90 6.41 -7.03
CA LYS A 51 -10.61 7.34 -5.93
C LYS A 51 -9.23 7.96 -6.10
N GLN A 52 -9.16 9.24 -5.80
CA GLN A 52 -7.95 10.04 -5.94
C GLN A 52 -7.28 10.24 -4.58
N VAL A 53 -5.96 10.05 -4.52
CA VAL A 53 -5.17 10.08 -3.28
C VAL A 53 -4.00 11.05 -3.38
N VAL A 54 -3.75 11.77 -2.29
CA VAL A 54 -2.48 12.44 -2.03
C VAL A 54 -1.65 11.51 -1.16
N GLY A 55 -0.59 10.92 -1.71
CA GLY A 55 0.30 10.01 -0.99
C GLY A 55 1.55 10.72 -0.47
N TYR A 56 2.39 10.04 0.31
CA TYR A 56 3.66 10.61 0.77
C TYR A 56 4.71 10.64 -0.36
N HIS A 57 5.22 9.47 -0.76
CA HIS A 57 5.88 9.21 -2.05
C HIS A 57 6.07 7.70 -2.28
N SER A 58 5.54 7.17 -3.40
CA SER A 58 5.80 5.83 -3.99
C SER A 58 5.59 4.56 -3.14
N THR A 59 5.46 4.64 -1.81
CA THR A 59 5.36 3.47 -0.91
C THR A 59 4.23 2.53 -1.29
N TYR A 60 3.09 3.11 -1.70
CA TYR A 60 1.86 2.38 -1.97
C TYR A 60 1.48 2.37 -3.46
N ARG A 61 2.41 2.71 -4.37
CA ARG A 61 2.10 2.79 -5.80
C ARG A 61 1.45 1.51 -6.33
N TYR A 62 2.09 0.35 -6.09
CA TYR A 62 1.53 -0.94 -6.52
C TYR A 62 0.19 -1.28 -5.85
N LEU A 63 -0.04 -0.82 -4.62
CA LEU A 63 -1.32 -1.00 -3.95
C LEU A 63 -2.39 -0.14 -4.62
N PHE A 64 -2.12 1.14 -4.88
CA PHE A 64 -3.05 2.04 -5.56
C PHE A 64 -3.37 1.54 -6.97
N ASP A 65 -2.36 1.12 -7.73
CA ASP A 65 -2.54 0.54 -9.05
C ASP A 65 -3.45 -0.70 -8.99
N TRP A 66 -3.24 -1.59 -8.02
CA TRP A 66 -4.07 -2.78 -7.84
C TRP A 66 -5.51 -2.45 -7.40
N LEU A 67 -5.69 -1.40 -6.58
CA LEU A 67 -7.00 -0.91 -6.16
C LEU A 67 -7.72 -0.10 -7.25
N GLY A 68 -7.03 0.28 -8.32
CA GLY A 68 -7.54 1.22 -9.33
C GLY A 68 -7.66 2.65 -8.82
N MET A 69 -6.90 3.03 -7.79
CA MET A 69 -6.85 4.38 -7.25
C MET A 69 -5.81 5.22 -8.01
N VAL A 70 -6.03 6.53 -8.07
CA VAL A 70 -5.16 7.47 -8.78
C VAL A 70 -4.43 8.35 -7.77
N GLN A 71 -3.11 8.24 -7.72
CA GLN A 71 -2.32 9.17 -6.91
C GLN A 71 -2.10 10.47 -7.69
N VAL A 72 -2.68 11.57 -7.20
CA VAL A 72 -2.70 12.88 -7.89
C VAL A 72 -1.60 13.83 -7.43
N ALA A 73 -1.03 13.58 -6.24
CA ALA A 73 0.10 14.34 -5.71
C ALA A 73 0.88 13.55 -4.65
N ASP A 74 2.09 14.04 -4.38
CA ASP A 74 2.98 13.58 -3.32
C ASP A 74 3.15 14.68 -2.26
N LEU A 75 3.12 14.28 -0.98
CA LEU A 75 3.47 15.17 0.15
C LEU A 75 4.96 15.51 0.11
N GLU A 76 5.81 14.61 -0.36
CA GLU A 76 7.20 14.93 -0.70
C GLU A 76 7.26 15.64 -2.06
N PRO A 77 8.05 16.70 -2.22
CA PRO A 77 8.29 17.28 -3.54
C PRO A 77 9.09 16.35 -4.44
N LYS A 78 9.96 15.52 -3.84
CA LYS A 78 10.82 14.52 -4.50
C LYS A 78 11.11 13.38 -3.53
N PRO A 79 11.37 12.15 -4.02
CA PRO A 79 11.73 11.03 -3.18
C PRO A 79 12.87 11.35 -2.22
N GLY A 80 12.62 11.18 -0.91
CA GLY A 80 13.60 11.37 0.14
C GLY A 80 13.89 12.83 0.52
N VAL A 81 13.14 13.78 -0.05
CA VAL A 81 13.19 15.19 0.36
C VAL A 81 12.00 15.46 1.27
N SER A 82 12.28 15.85 2.51
CA SER A 82 11.22 16.15 3.48
C SER A 82 10.25 17.22 2.95
N PRO A 83 8.94 17.08 3.22
CA PRO A 83 7.96 18.08 2.84
C PRO A 83 8.29 19.45 3.43
N THR A 84 8.26 20.48 2.59
CA THR A 84 8.41 21.88 3.01
C THR A 84 7.04 22.54 3.09
N THR A 85 6.90 23.56 3.94
CA THR A 85 5.66 24.34 4.03
C THR A 85 5.27 24.95 2.68
N SER A 86 6.24 25.42 1.89
CA SER A 86 5.99 25.99 0.56
C SER A 86 5.45 24.95 -0.43
N HIS A 87 5.98 23.72 -0.41
CA HIS A 87 5.45 22.63 -1.22
C HIS A 87 4.04 22.27 -0.77
N LEU A 88 3.80 22.06 0.52
CA LEU A 88 2.46 21.74 1.03
C LEU A 88 1.43 22.84 0.74
N GLN A 89 1.82 24.12 0.79
CA GLN A 89 0.98 25.25 0.35
C GLN A 89 0.64 25.20 -1.14
N SER A 90 1.50 24.62 -1.98
CA SER A 90 1.15 24.40 -3.39
C SER A 90 0.05 23.34 -3.52
N LEU A 91 0.06 22.31 -2.66
CA LEU A 91 -0.94 21.24 -2.65
C LEU A 91 -2.31 21.72 -2.17
N THR A 92 -2.40 22.77 -1.35
CA THR A 92 -3.70 23.36 -0.96
C THR A 92 -4.41 24.06 -2.11
N LYS A 93 -3.72 24.30 -3.22
CA LYS A 93 -4.30 24.86 -4.44
C LYS A 93 -4.92 23.79 -5.33
N LEU A 94 -4.69 22.50 -5.03
CA LEU A 94 -5.46 21.43 -5.63
C LEU A 94 -6.93 21.65 -5.28
N ASP A 95 -7.80 21.43 -6.26
CA ASP A 95 -9.23 21.51 -6.00
C ASP A 95 -9.58 20.47 -4.93
N ALA A 96 -10.25 20.90 -3.86
CA ALA A 96 -10.71 19.97 -2.84
C ALA A 96 -11.63 18.90 -3.44
N SER A 97 -12.30 19.15 -4.57
CA SER A 97 -13.06 18.10 -5.29
C SER A 97 -12.16 17.06 -5.98
N SER A 98 -10.88 17.35 -6.22
CA SER A 98 -9.97 16.52 -7.02
C SER A 98 -9.34 15.35 -6.27
N PHE A 99 -9.53 15.22 -4.95
CA PHE A 99 -9.03 14.05 -4.23
C PHE A 99 -9.89 13.65 -3.04
N ASP A 100 -9.89 12.35 -2.72
CA ASP A 100 -10.71 11.74 -1.69
C ASP A 100 -10.00 11.70 -0.32
N VAL A 101 -8.69 11.44 -0.31
CA VAL A 101 -7.96 11.07 0.91
C VAL A 101 -6.48 11.43 0.85
N ILE A 102 -5.90 11.69 2.03
CA ILE A 102 -4.45 11.85 2.23
C ILE A 102 -3.93 10.57 2.90
N VAL A 103 -2.90 9.95 2.33
CA VAL A 103 -2.34 8.69 2.81
C VAL A 103 -0.85 8.83 3.13
N TYR A 104 -0.45 8.32 4.29
CA TYR A 104 0.96 8.21 4.68
C TYR A 104 1.24 6.85 5.32
N SER A 105 2.51 6.47 5.36
CA SER A 105 2.97 5.21 5.94
C SER A 105 3.31 5.33 7.42
N SER A 106 3.24 4.23 8.16
CA SER A 106 3.52 4.19 9.61
C SER A 106 4.91 4.68 10.03
N HIS A 107 5.91 4.61 9.14
CA HIS A 107 7.28 5.07 9.40
C HIS A 107 7.52 6.53 8.97
N GLN A 108 6.55 7.17 8.31
CA GLN A 108 6.67 8.53 7.82
C GLN A 108 6.13 9.52 8.85
N ASP A 109 6.68 10.73 8.83
CA ASP A 109 6.20 11.81 9.67
C ASP A 109 4.75 12.16 9.32
N GLN A 110 3.86 12.15 10.32
CA GLN A 110 2.45 12.48 10.13
C GLN A 110 2.19 13.98 9.94
N ARG A 111 3.10 14.86 10.38
CA ARG A 111 2.90 16.32 10.40
C ARG A 111 2.52 16.91 9.03
N PRO A 112 3.15 16.54 7.91
CA PRO A 112 2.75 17.04 6.58
C PRO A 112 1.32 16.68 6.19
N ALA A 113 0.89 15.43 6.48
CA ALA A 113 -0.46 14.97 6.17
C ALA A 113 -1.51 15.71 7.02
N MET A 114 -1.26 15.87 8.33
CA MET A 114 -2.15 16.62 9.22
C MET A 114 -2.21 18.11 8.85
N TRP A 115 -1.07 18.71 8.48
CA TRP A 115 -1.02 20.11 8.07
C TRP A 115 -1.87 20.37 6.82
N LEU A 116 -1.87 19.43 5.86
CA LEU A 116 -2.67 19.51 4.64
C LEU A 116 -4.17 19.26 4.95
N GLN A 117 -4.48 18.31 5.84
CA GLN A 117 -5.85 18.05 6.30
C GLN A 117 -6.51 19.31 6.87
N GLN A 118 -5.81 20.06 7.74
CA GLN A 118 -6.34 21.27 8.36
C GLN A 118 -6.79 22.34 7.36
N ARG A 119 -6.26 22.30 6.13
CA ARG A 119 -6.54 23.30 5.08
C ARG A 119 -7.48 22.80 3.99
N THR A 120 -7.55 21.49 3.80
CA THR A 120 -8.35 20.86 2.74
C THR A 120 -9.60 20.16 3.28
N ASN A 121 -9.68 19.97 4.60
CA ASN A 121 -10.72 19.20 5.29
C ASN A 121 -10.87 17.76 4.77
N LYS A 122 -9.78 17.18 4.27
CA LYS A 122 -9.75 15.82 3.71
C LYS A 122 -9.34 14.79 4.76
N PRO A 123 -9.89 13.57 4.70
CA PRO A 123 -9.53 12.52 5.64
C PRO A 123 -8.06 12.13 5.46
N VAL A 124 -7.41 11.81 6.59
CA VAL A 124 -6.04 11.29 6.63
C VAL A 124 -6.11 9.84 7.06
N VAL A 125 -5.40 8.97 6.34
CA VAL A 125 -5.31 7.54 6.64
C VAL A 125 -3.84 7.16 6.74
N GLN A 126 -3.47 6.59 7.89
CA GLN A 126 -2.18 5.92 8.06
C GLN A 126 -2.31 4.48 7.58
N LEU A 127 -1.41 4.05 6.69
CA LEU A 127 -1.28 2.66 6.29
C LEU A 127 -0.03 2.03 6.93
N PRO A 128 -0.09 0.76 7.35
CA PRO A 128 1.09 0.05 7.82
C PRO A 128 2.05 -0.22 6.64
N LEU A 129 3.36 -0.17 6.88
CA LEU A 129 4.36 -0.68 5.92
C LEU A 129 4.63 -2.17 6.10
N THR A 130 4.53 -2.65 7.35
CA THR A 130 4.83 -4.03 7.71
C THR A 130 3.69 -4.61 8.54
N VAL A 131 3.63 -5.93 8.64
CA VAL A 131 2.62 -6.66 9.44
C VAL A 131 2.96 -6.69 10.94
N SER A 132 4.05 -6.03 11.36
CA SER A 132 4.44 -5.93 12.76
C SER A 132 3.49 -4.98 13.48
N LYS A 133 2.79 -5.47 14.49
CA LYS A 133 2.11 -4.61 15.47
C LYS A 133 3.18 -3.93 16.31
N GLU A 134 3.44 -2.65 16.08
CA GLU A 134 3.92 -1.74 17.12
C GLU A 134 3.85 -0.29 16.65
N GLN A 135 2.97 0.47 17.30
CA GLN A 135 3.33 1.70 18.03
C GLN A 135 2.16 2.03 18.97
N ASN A 136 2.48 2.00 20.27
CA ASN A 136 1.65 2.49 21.38
C ASN A 136 1.36 3.98 21.24
#